data_AF-A0A7S1VVI4-F1
#
_entry.id   AF-A0A7S1VVI4-F1
#
_cell.length_a   1.000
_cell.length_b   1.000
_cell.length_c   1.000
_cell.angle_alpha   90.00
_cell.angle_beta   90.00
_cell.angle_gamma   90.00
#
_symmetry.space_group_name_H-M   'P 1'
#
loop_
_entity.id
_entity.type
_entity.pdbx_description
1 polymer ?
#
loop_
_entity_poly.entity_id
_entity_poly.type
_entity_poly.pdbx_seq_one_letter_code
_entity_poly.pdbx_strand_id
1 'polypeptide(L)'
;CGAPFFLSFLPSFLPSVIPSVIMSNNFCVRFLKRERHLLVALGIYIILIQFDWGKKVFYPFMIFATWCHEMGHALAVLLVGGRVKYIELYSNGSGWCGWKNISAENETVDNLKKAFVYSAGYSMTAWVGFFLLLFRRTRKGPKYGCIGIGIVILLSCAIWVRTKFGLLMMIPFGIILILLGIILQGKGFKAILGIIFTFLAVMCCEVAMWDAHDMFMDSPQFDGSEEDESTDAMKVAEKLGGTHLLWTLVWYIQAVILTIIGLVFSFSPKEKEFDTSGAPGQYNAYVENDSAPIATAYPVNNNSTAAGAYPHSGLVMTDLERGYKAETFR
;
A
#
# COMPACT_ATOMS: atom_id res chain seq x y z
N CYS A 1 -42.23 13.04 1.66
CA CYS A 1 -41.81 12.68 0.28
C CYS A 1 -41.16 13.88 -0.38
N GLY A 2 -39.85 13.85 -0.55
CA GLY A 2 -39.11 14.92 -1.21
C GLY A 2 -37.63 14.54 -1.30
N ALA A 3 -37.24 13.92 -2.41
CA ALA A 3 -35.84 13.68 -2.73
C ALA A 3 -35.22 14.97 -3.28
N PRO A 4 -34.04 15.41 -2.81
CA PRO A 4 -33.40 16.60 -3.34
C PRO A 4 -32.61 16.28 -4.63
N PHE A 5 -33.12 16.81 -5.74
CA PHE A 5 -32.50 17.52 -6.87
C PHE A 5 -30.96 17.55 -7.11
N PHE A 6 -30.16 16.54 -6.73
CA PHE A 6 -28.70 16.57 -6.88
C PHE A 6 -28.10 15.61 -7.93
N LEU A 7 -28.93 14.99 -8.79
CA LEU A 7 -28.45 14.03 -9.80
C LEU A 7 -28.15 14.63 -11.19
N SER A 8 -28.20 15.95 -11.37
CA SER A 8 -28.12 16.57 -12.72
C SER A 8 -26.75 17.15 -13.12
N PHE A 9 -25.68 16.91 -12.36
CA PHE A 9 -24.33 17.42 -12.70
C PHE A 9 -23.24 16.34 -12.61
N LEU A 10 -23.46 15.20 -13.26
CA LEU A 10 -22.40 14.26 -13.60
C LEU A 10 -21.90 14.56 -15.02
N PRO A 11 -20.61 14.90 -15.22
CA PRO A 11 -20.03 14.94 -16.56
C PRO A 11 -20.13 13.54 -17.18
N SER A 12 -20.66 13.47 -18.40
CA SER A 12 -20.88 12.27 -19.19
C SER A 12 -19.60 11.60 -19.72
N PHE A 13 -18.56 11.52 -18.89
CA PHE A 13 -17.27 10.86 -19.17
C PHE A 13 -17.07 9.66 -18.24
N LEU A 14 -17.99 8.70 -18.34
CA LEU A 14 -17.80 7.35 -17.82
C LEU A 14 -18.00 6.40 -19.01
N PRO A 15 -16.94 5.72 -19.50
CA PRO A 15 -17.13 4.74 -20.55
C PRO A 15 -18.11 3.67 -20.06
N SER A 16 -19.05 3.33 -20.94
CA SER A 16 -20.19 2.42 -20.79
C SER A 16 -19.87 0.96 -20.40
N VAL A 17 -18.67 0.70 -19.89
CA VAL A 17 -18.12 -0.62 -19.55
C VAL A 17 -18.30 -0.96 -18.07
N ILE A 18 -18.66 0.03 -17.22
CA ILE A 18 -18.74 -0.16 -15.76
C ILE A 18 -20.01 -0.89 -15.28
N PRO A 19 -21.23 -0.70 -15.84
CA PRO A 19 -22.43 -1.32 -15.26
C PRO A 19 -22.48 -2.85 -15.41
N SER A 20 -21.99 -3.40 -16.52
CA SER A 20 -22.14 -4.84 -16.82
C SER A 20 -21.19 -5.74 -16.03
N VAL A 21 -20.04 -5.23 -15.61
CA VAL A 21 -19.04 -6.00 -14.83
C VAL A 21 -19.41 -6.05 -13.35
N ILE A 22 -20.08 -5.01 -12.83
CA ILE A 22 -20.36 -4.84 -11.39
C ILE A 22 -21.69 -5.50 -10.95
N MET A 23 -22.66 -5.70 -11.86
CA MET A 23 -24.00 -6.25 -11.52
C MET A 23 -24.17 -7.77 -11.68
N SER A 24 -23.09 -8.55 -11.79
CA SER A 24 -23.21 -10.01 -11.67
C SER A 24 -23.14 -10.42 -10.20
N ASN A 25 -24.09 -11.22 -9.70
CA ASN A 25 -24.03 -11.85 -8.36
C ASN A 25 -22.70 -12.58 -8.10
N ASN A 26 -21.95 -12.92 -9.15
CA ASN A 26 -20.63 -13.53 -9.05
C ASN A 26 -19.50 -12.53 -8.78
N PHE A 27 -19.63 -11.25 -9.12
CA PHE A 27 -18.57 -10.24 -8.90
C PHE A 27 -18.35 -10.00 -7.42
N CYS A 28 -19.41 -9.67 -6.66
CA CYS A 28 -19.31 -9.40 -5.23
C CYS A 28 -18.72 -10.59 -4.46
N VAL A 29 -19.21 -11.81 -4.73
CA VAL A 29 -18.69 -13.02 -4.08
C VAL A 29 -17.23 -13.28 -4.46
N ARG A 30 -16.85 -13.10 -5.73
CA ARG A 30 -15.44 -13.22 -6.17
C ARG A 30 -14.57 -12.15 -5.53
N PHE A 31 -15.03 -10.91 -5.45
CA PHE A 31 -14.31 -9.80 -4.82
C PHE A 31 -14.11 -10.04 -3.33
N LEU A 32 -15.16 -10.40 -2.59
CA LEU A 32 -15.09 -10.70 -1.16
C LEU A 32 -14.14 -11.88 -0.89
N LYS A 33 -14.21 -12.94 -1.70
CA LYS A 33 -13.30 -14.09 -1.56
C LYS A 33 -11.84 -13.70 -1.87
N ARG A 34 -11.63 -12.83 -2.87
CA ARG A 34 -10.32 -12.35 -3.33
C ARG A 34 -9.66 -11.40 -2.33
N GLU A 35 -10.42 -10.48 -1.77
CA GLU A 35 -9.93 -9.43 -0.86
C GLU A 35 -10.21 -9.75 0.62
N ARG A 36 -10.64 -10.98 0.95
CA ARG A 36 -11.04 -11.37 2.32
C ARG A 36 -10.03 -10.97 3.39
N HIS A 37 -8.74 -11.09 3.09
CA HIS A 37 -7.66 -10.78 4.03
C HIS A 37 -7.56 -9.26 4.30
N LEU A 38 -7.78 -8.45 3.26
CA LEU A 38 -7.83 -6.99 3.37
C LEU A 38 -9.05 -6.56 4.19
N LEU A 39 -10.23 -7.11 3.88
CA LEU A 39 -11.47 -6.78 4.57
C LEU A 39 -11.44 -7.18 6.05
N VAL A 40 -10.88 -8.35 6.37
CA VAL A 40 -10.67 -8.78 7.75
C VAL A 40 -9.66 -7.87 8.45
N ALA A 41 -8.54 -7.53 7.82
CA ALA A 41 -7.55 -6.63 8.40
C ALA A 41 -8.13 -5.23 8.66
N LEU A 42 -8.94 -4.71 7.74
CA LEU A 42 -9.66 -3.44 7.90
C LEU A 42 -10.68 -3.51 9.04
N GLY A 43 -11.45 -4.59 9.14
CA GLY A 43 -12.40 -4.80 10.25
C GLY A 43 -11.68 -4.87 11.60
N ILE A 44 -10.56 -5.58 11.68
CA ILE A 44 -9.71 -5.62 12.88
C ILE A 44 -9.20 -4.22 13.20
N TYR A 45 -8.68 -3.50 12.22
CA TYR A 45 -8.21 -2.12 12.40
C TYR A 45 -9.30 -1.20 12.99
N ILE A 46 -10.51 -1.19 12.41
CA ILE A 46 -11.65 -0.37 12.88
C ILE A 46 -12.02 -0.71 14.33
N ILE A 47 -11.94 -1.98 14.72
CA ILE A 47 -12.20 -2.41 16.10
C ILE A 47 -11.07 -1.99 17.02
N LEU A 48 -9.82 -2.19 16.61
CA LEU A 48 -8.65 -1.92 17.45
C LEU A 48 -8.47 -0.42 17.73
N ILE A 49 -8.73 0.46 16.77
CA ILE A 49 -8.57 1.90 16.95
C ILE A 49 -9.56 2.50 17.96
N GLN A 50 -10.63 1.76 18.32
CA GLN A 50 -11.52 2.15 19.41
C GLN A 50 -10.83 2.13 20.78
N PHE A 51 -9.70 1.43 20.90
CA PHE A 51 -8.92 1.33 22.13
C PHE A 51 -7.63 2.17 22.05
N ASP A 52 -7.23 2.79 23.16
CA ASP A 52 -6.04 3.65 23.22
C ASP A 52 -4.75 2.93 22.82
N TRP A 53 -4.62 1.66 23.19
CA TRP A 53 -3.47 0.86 22.79
C TRP A 53 -3.47 0.57 21.29
N GLY A 54 -4.65 0.41 20.66
CA GLY A 54 -4.77 0.22 19.23
C GLY A 54 -4.36 1.48 18.46
N LYS A 55 -4.78 2.66 18.92
CA LYS A 55 -4.28 3.94 18.39
C LYS A 55 -2.76 4.01 18.41
N LYS A 56 -2.11 3.59 19.51
CA LYS A 56 -0.64 3.57 19.62
C LYS A 56 0.02 2.58 18.64
N VAL A 57 -0.61 1.44 18.36
CA VAL A 57 -0.10 0.45 17.39
C VAL A 57 -0.11 1.02 15.97
N PHE A 58 -1.18 1.73 15.59
CA PHE A 58 -1.32 2.29 14.26
C PHE A 58 -0.72 3.69 14.08
N TYR A 59 -0.30 4.31 15.19
CA TYR A 59 0.27 5.64 15.22
C TYR A 59 1.43 5.87 14.21
N PRO A 60 2.41 4.96 14.04
CA PRO A 60 3.45 5.15 13.01
C PRO A 60 2.91 5.22 11.58
N PHE A 61 1.82 4.50 11.29
CA PHE A 61 1.19 4.52 9.97
C PHE A 61 0.37 5.79 9.75
N MET A 62 -0.25 6.32 10.81
CA MET A 62 -0.90 7.63 10.79
C MET A 62 0.12 8.73 10.49
N ILE A 63 1.27 8.74 11.21
CA ILE A 63 2.36 9.71 10.94
C ILE A 63 2.92 9.56 9.52
N PHE A 64 3.00 8.33 8.99
CA PHE A 64 3.37 8.12 7.60
C PHE A 64 2.39 8.78 6.62
N ALA A 65 1.08 8.66 6.87
CA ALA A 65 0.08 9.31 6.04
C ALA A 65 0.14 10.86 6.16
N THR A 66 0.33 11.40 7.37
CA THR A 66 0.62 12.84 7.57
C THR A 66 1.86 13.26 6.78
N TRP A 67 2.93 12.47 6.80
CA TRP A 67 4.12 12.76 6.01
C TRP A 67 3.84 12.74 4.50
N CYS A 68 2.98 11.84 3.99
CA CYS A 68 2.54 11.87 2.60
C CYS A 68 1.78 13.17 2.26
N HIS A 69 0.95 13.65 3.17
CA HIS A 69 0.22 14.92 3.04
C HIS A 69 1.19 16.10 2.93
N GLU A 70 2.12 16.23 3.87
CA GLU A 70 3.12 17.30 3.83
C GLU A 70 4.03 17.22 2.61
N MET A 71 4.36 16.00 2.17
CA MET A 71 5.08 15.79 0.92
C MET A 71 4.28 16.23 -0.31
N GLY A 72 2.95 16.11 -0.28
CA GLY A 72 2.06 16.63 -1.30
C GLY A 72 2.23 18.14 -1.49
N HIS A 73 2.17 18.90 -0.40
CA HIS A 73 2.44 20.34 -0.43
C HIS A 73 3.85 20.64 -0.95
N ALA A 74 4.87 19.96 -0.42
CA ALA A 74 6.26 20.18 -0.80
C ALA A 74 6.50 19.95 -2.30
N LEU A 75 5.93 18.88 -2.87
CA LEU A 75 6.03 18.60 -4.31
C LEU A 75 5.28 19.65 -5.13
N ALA A 76 4.08 20.05 -4.72
CA ALA A 76 3.32 21.08 -5.43
C ALA A 76 4.05 22.43 -5.43
N VAL A 77 4.67 22.81 -4.32
CA VAL A 77 5.53 24.01 -4.22
C VAL A 77 6.62 23.98 -5.29
N LEU A 78 7.32 22.86 -5.44
CA LEU A 78 8.37 22.71 -6.45
C LEU A 78 7.81 22.80 -7.87
N LEU A 79 6.65 22.19 -8.12
CA LEU A 79 6.01 22.20 -9.44
C LEU A 79 5.59 23.60 -9.88
N VAL A 80 5.14 24.46 -8.95
CA VAL A 80 4.75 25.84 -9.27
C VAL A 80 5.93 26.84 -9.28
N GLY A 81 7.16 26.33 -9.12
CA GLY A 81 8.41 27.10 -9.14
C GLY A 81 8.80 27.73 -7.81
N GLY A 82 8.16 27.34 -6.71
CA GLY A 82 8.48 27.78 -5.37
C GLY A 82 9.67 27.03 -4.74
N ARG A 83 9.94 27.32 -3.48
CA ARG A 83 10.99 26.65 -2.69
C ARG A 83 10.46 26.18 -1.35
N VAL A 84 10.60 24.89 -1.10
CA VAL A 84 10.33 24.26 0.21
C VAL A 84 11.42 24.70 1.19
N LYS A 85 11.02 25.22 2.35
CA LYS A 85 11.94 25.57 3.44
C LYS A 85 12.17 24.38 4.36
N TYR A 86 11.10 23.77 4.83
CA TYR A 86 11.12 22.67 5.79
C TYR A 86 9.79 21.94 5.82
N ILE A 87 9.82 20.72 6.36
CA ILE A 87 8.65 19.93 6.75
C ILE A 87 8.77 19.67 8.25
N GLU A 88 7.69 19.92 8.96
CA GLU A 88 7.56 19.65 10.39
C GLU A 88 6.48 18.59 10.60
N LEU A 89 6.75 17.68 11.52
CA LEU A 89 5.83 16.64 11.96
C LEU A 89 5.79 16.69 13.48
N TYR A 90 4.59 16.63 14.05
CA TYR A 90 4.35 16.78 15.48
C TYR A 90 3.72 15.54 16.10
N SER A 91 3.87 15.41 17.42
CA SER A 91 3.42 14.22 18.15
C SER A 91 1.89 14.12 18.32
N ASN A 92 1.16 15.19 18.05
CA ASN A 92 -0.31 15.16 17.98
C ASN A 92 -0.82 14.56 16.65
N GLY A 93 0.06 14.27 15.69
CA GLY A 93 -0.32 13.75 14.38
C GLY A 93 -0.39 14.79 13.27
N SER A 94 -0.29 16.09 13.60
CA SER A 94 -0.27 17.14 12.59
C SER A 94 1.10 17.31 11.93
N GLY A 95 1.09 17.94 10.77
CA GLY A 95 2.28 18.29 10.00
C GLY A 95 2.22 19.74 9.54
N TRP A 96 3.36 20.26 9.09
CA TRP A 96 3.42 21.56 8.46
C TRP A 96 4.53 21.64 7.42
N CYS A 97 4.18 22.02 6.20
CA CYS A 97 5.12 22.30 5.13
C CYS A 97 5.36 23.81 4.98
N GLY A 98 6.49 24.30 5.47
CA GLY A 98 6.92 25.68 5.27
C GLY A 98 7.51 25.90 3.88
N TRP A 99 7.02 26.90 3.13
CA TRP A 99 7.49 27.23 1.78
C TRP A 99 7.66 28.74 1.55
N LYS A 100 8.30 29.12 0.44
CA LYS A 100 8.44 30.51 -0.02
C LYS A 100 8.55 30.60 -1.54
N ASN A 101 8.55 31.83 -2.03
CA ASN A 101 8.78 32.18 -3.44
C ASN A 101 7.70 31.61 -4.38
N ILE A 102 6.47 31.44 -3.90
CA ILE A 102 5.31 31.26 -4.77
C ILE A 102 4.72 32.64 -4.95
N SER A 103 5.02 33.22 -6.11
CA SER A 103 4.50 34.51 -6.53
C SER A 103 4.30 34.47 -8.05
N ALA A 104 3.32 35.21 -8.55
CA ALA A 104 3.11 35.44 -9.97
C ALA A 104 2.83 36.92 -10.21
N GLU A 105 3.04 37.38 -11.44
CA GLU A 105 2.78 38.78 -11.83
C GLU A 105 1.28 39.13 -11.73
N ASN A 106 0.42 38.15 -11.96
CA ASN A 106 -1.03 38.28 -11.87
C ASN A 106 -1.53 37.61 -10.57
N GLU A 107 -2.28 38.37 -9.77
CA GLU A 107 -2.91 37.91 -8.53
C GLU A 107 -3.78 36.65 -8.72
N THR A 108 -4.51 36.55 -9.84
CA THR A 108 -5.31 35.37 -10.15
C THR A 108 -4.44 34.11 -10.31
N VAL A 109 -3.30 34.26 -11.00
CA VAL A 109 -2.35 33.16 -11.20
C VAL A 109 -1.65 32.81 -9.89
N ASP A 110 -1.34 33.81 -9.08
CA ASP A 110 -0.78 33.61 -7.73
C ASP A 110 -1.73 32.81 -6.83
N ASN A 111 -3.01 33.21 -6.79
CA ASN A 111 -4.05 32.51 -6.05
C ASN A 111 -4.25 31.07 -6.54
N LEU A 112 -4.24 30.84 -7.85
CA LEU A 112 -4.30 29.49 -8.42
C LEU A 112 -3.11 28.62 -8.01
N LYS A 113 -1.88 29.16 -8.04
CA LYS A 113 -0.69 28.43 -7.59
C LYS A 113 -0.77 28.07 -6.12
N LYS A 114 -1.18 29.01 -5.27
CA LYS A 114 -1.31 28.81 -3.82
C LYS A 114 -2.40 27.78 -3.51
N ALA A 115 -3.57 27.90 -4.14
CA ALA A 115 -4.66 26.95 -3.99
C ALA A 115 -4.30 25.54 -4.45
N PHE A 116 -3.54 25.42 -5.54
CA PHE A 116 -3.00 24.13 -5.99
C PHE A 116 -2.08 23.52 -4.92
N VAL A 117 -1.20 24.32 -4.31
CA VAL A 117 -0.34 23.85 -3.21
C VAL A 117 -1.15 23.40 -2.02
N TYR A 118 -2.11 24.19 -1.53
CA TYR A 118 -2.98 23.80 -0.40
C TYR A 118 -3.82 22.55 -0.71
N SER A 119 -4.26 22.38 -1.95
CA SER A 119 -5.00 21.17 -2.37
C SER A 119 -4.13 19.91 -2.45
N ALA A 120 -2.81 20.07 -2.56
CA ALA A 120 -1.91 18.98 -2.93
C ALA A 120 -1.73 17.95 -1.82
N GLY A 121 -1.87 18.33 -0.54
CA GLY A 121 -1.71 17.40 0.57
C GLY A 121 -2.70 16.25 0.48
N TYR A 122 -4.00 16.56 0.52
CA TYR A 122 -5.07 15.55 0.43
C TYR A 122 -5.03 14.77 -0.89
N SER A 123 -4.88 15.49 -2.00
CA SER A 123 -4.89 14.90 -3.34
C SER A 123 -3.72 13.92 -3.50
N MET A 124 -2.50 14.31 -3.11
CA MET A 124 -1.33 13.44 -3.24
C MET A 124 -1.41 12.22 -2.33
N THR A 125 -1.88 12.37 -1.09
CA THR A 125 -2.05 11.24 -0.17
C THR A 125 -3.02 10.20 -0.74
N ALA A 126 -4.13 10.64 -1.35
CA ALA A 126 -5.05 9.76 -2.06
C ALA A 126 -4.39 9.06 -3.27
N TRP A 127 -3.59 9.77 -4.06
CA TRP A 127 -2.84 9.19 -5.18
C TRP A 127 -1.80 8.17 -4.73
N VAL A 128 -1.08 8.43 -3.63
CA VAL A 128 -0.15 7.46 -3.03
C VAL A 128 -0.92 6.20 -2.63
N GLY A 129 -2.02 6.34 -1.89
CA GLY A 129 -2.88 5.21 -1.52
C GLY A 129 -3.36 4.42 -2.75
N PHE A 130 -3.80 5.11 -3.80
CA PHE A 130 -4.20 4.50 -5.07
C PHE A 130 -3.11 3.66 -5.71
N PHE A 131 -1.90 4.22 -5.88
CA PHE A 131 -0.80 3.48 -6.51
C PHE A 131 -0.38 2.27 -5.67
N LEU A 132 -0.32 2.42 -4.35
CA LEU A 132 -0.03 1.30 -3.45
C LEU A 132 -1.10 0.21 -3.60
N LEU A 133 -2.39 0.55 -3.62
CA LEU A 133 -3.46 -0.40 -3.88
C LEU A 133 -3.31 -1.06 -5.25
N LEU A 134 -3.02 -0.30 -6.30
CA LEU A 134 -2.92 -0.79 -7.68
C LEU A 134 -1.80 -1.86 -7.82
N PHE A 135 -0.65 -1.63 -7.18
CA PHE A 135 0.50 -2.53 -7.29
C PHE A 135 0.57 -3.62 -6.20
N ARG A 136 -0.31 -3.60 -5.20
CA ARG A 136 -0.24 -4.48 -4.01
C ARG A 136 -0.17 -5.97 -4.32
N ARG A 137 -0.80 -6.41 -5.40
CA ARG A 137 -0.89 -7.84 -5.78
C ARG A 137 0.19 -8.29 -6.75
N THR A 138 0.99 -7.36 -7.29
CA THR A 138 2.05 -7.70 -8.22
C THR A 138 3.22 -8.40 -7.52
N ARG A 139 3.96 -9.25 -8.25
CA ARG A 139 5.09 -10.02 -7.69
C ARG A 139 6.21 -9.14 -7.12
N LYS A 140 6.40 -7.94 -7.68
CA LYS A 140 7.51 -7.04 -7.34
C LYS A 140 7.07 -5.69 -6.74
N GLY A 141 5.77 -5.36 -6.79
CA GLY A 141 5.21 -4.09 -6.31
C GLY A 141 5.49 -3.84 -4.84
N PRO A 142 5.07 -4.72 -3.90
CA PRO A 142 5.35 -4.53 -2.48
C PRO A 142 6.85 -4.42 -2.16
N LYS A 143 7.70 -5.18 -2.88
CA LYS A 143 9.17 -5.11 -2.72
C LYS A 143 9.69 -3.72 -3.06
N TYR A 144 9.53 -3.31 -4.32
CA TYR A 144 10.13 -2.06 -4.79
C TYR A 144 9.38 -0.83 -4.27
N GLY A 145 8.09 -0.96 -3.99
CA GLY A 145 7.28 0.08 -3.37
C GLY A 145 7.75 0.38 -1.95
N CYS A 146 7.91 -0.62 -1.07
CA CYS A 146 8.45 -0.39 0.28
C CYS A 146 9.88 0.18 0.24
N ILE A 147 10.76 -0.34 -0.61
CA ILE A 147 12.13 0.18 -0.77
C ILE A 147 12.10 1.63 -1.26
N GLY A 148 11.31 1.92 -2.30
CA GLY A 148 11.19 3.25 -2.90
C GLY A 148 10.64 4.27 -1.90
N ILE A 149 9.54 3.95 -1.22
CA ILE A 149 8.97 4.81 -0.17
C ILE A 149 10.00 5.05 0.93
N GLY A 150 10.66 4.01 1.42
CA GLY A 150 11.67 4.16 2.48
C GLY A 150 12.84 5.05 2.04
N ILE A 151 13.30 4.95 0.80
CA ILE A 151 14.34 5.85 0.26
C ILE A 151 13.84 7.30 0.22
N VAL A 152 12.62 7.54 -0.30
CA VAL A 152 12.04 8.89 -0.37
C VAL A 152 11.87 9.48 1.02
N ILE A 153 11.44 8.68 2.01
CA ILE A 153 11.37 9.10 3.42
C ILE A 153 12.75 9.57 3.90
N LEU A 154 13.80 8.76 3.72
CA LEU A 154 15.15 9.11 4.19
C LEU A 154 15.72 10.34 3.49
N LEU A 155 15.49 10.48 2.17
CA LEU A 155 15.87 11.66 1.42
C LEU A 155 15.13 12.91 1.92
N SER A 156 13.81 12.81 2.16
CA SER A 156 13.04 13.92 2.72
C SER A 156 13.52 14.28 4.13
N CYS A 157 13.93 13.31 4.95
CA CYS A 157 14.50 13.56 6.27
C CYS A 157 15.81 14.35 6.20
N ALA A 158 16.68 14.01 5.24
CA ALA A 158 17.91 14.75 5.02
C ALA A 158 17.64 16.19 4.54
N ILE A 159 16.74 16.35 3.56
CA ILE A 159 16.59 17.60 2.81
C ILE A 159 15.59 18.57 3.46
N TRP A 160 14.47 18.08 4.01
CA TRP A 160 13.35 18.93 4.41
C TRP A 160 12.85 18.73 5.85
N VAL A 161 12.85 17.52 6.42
CA VAL A 161 12.28 17.32 7.76
C VAL A 161 13.16 17.97 8.83
N ARG A 162 12.58 18.81 9.71
CA ARG A 162 13.34 19.56 10.73
C ARG A 162 12.88 19.35 12.18
N THR A 163 11.75 18.68 12.43
CA THR A 163 11.35 18.37 13.82
C THR A 163 12.10 17.16 14.36
N LYS A 164 12.48 17.22 15.64
CA LYS A 164 13.08 16.08 16.37
C LYS A 164 12.17 14.85 16.33
N PHE A 165 10.88 15.07 16.57
CA PHE A 165 9.86 14.01 16.51
C PHE A 165 9.78 13.39 15.11
N GLY A 166 9.69 14.21 14.06
CA GLY A 166 9.63 13.75 12.68
C GLY A 166 10.83 12.90 12.29
N LEU A 167 12.06 13.34 12.64
CA LEU A 167 13.26 12.56 12.39
C LEU A 167 13.28 11.24 13.16
N LEU A 168 12.89 11.26 14.44
CA LEU A 168 12.85 10.06 15.29
C LEU A 168 11.85 9.02 14.78
N MET A 169 10.71 9.45 14.23
CA MET A 169 9.71 8.54 13.69
C MET A 169 10.02 8.09 12.26
N MET A 170 10.35 9.02 11.38
CA MET A 170 10.44 8.75 9.95
C MET A 170 11.73 8.04 9.55
N ILE A 171 12.87 8.30 10.20
CA ILE A 171 14.13 7.61 9.87
C ILE A 171 14.02 6.11 10.13
N PRO A 172 13.64 5.65 11.35
CA PRO A 172 13.45 4.22 11.59
C PRO A 172 12.37 3.62 10.69
N PHE A 173 11.26 4.32 10.48
CA PHE A 173 10.19 3.84 9.60
C PHE A 173 10.68 3.59 8.16
N GLY A 174 11.42 4.53 7.59
CA GLY A 174 12.02 4.39 6.26
C GLY A 174 13.03 3.25 6.16
N ILE A 175 13.91 3.10 7.17
CA ILE A 175 14.86 1.98 7.24
C ILE A 175 14.12 0.65 7.33
N ILE A 176 13.11 0.55 8.20
CA ILE A 176 12.29 -0.66 8.37
C ILE A 176 11.62 -1.03 7.05
N LEU A 177 11.02 -0.08 6.32
CA LEU A 177 10.40 -0.37 5.02
C LEU A 177 11.40 -0.92 4.00
N ILE A 178 12.60 -0.35 3.92
CA ILE A 178 13.67 -0.85 3.05
C ILE A 178 14.06 -2.28 3.45
N LEU A 179 14.32 -2.51 4.74
CA LEU A 179 14.69 -3.82 5.26
C LEU A 179 13.61 -4.87 5.02
N LEU A 180 12.35 -4.55 5.27
CA LEU A 180 11.22 -5.45 4.99
C LEU A 180 11.13 -5.76 3.49
N GLY A 181 11.33 -4.76 2.63
CA GLY A 181 11.39 -4.94 1.18
C GLY A 181 12.55 -5.85 0.74
N ILE A 182 13.68 -5.87 1.43
CA ILE A 182 14.84 -6.71 1.09
C ILE A 182 14.72 -8.12 1.69
N ILE A 183 14.32 -8.23 2.95
CA ILE A 183 14.34 -9.47 3.75
C ILE A 183 13.15 -10.37 3.44
N LEU A 184 11.93 -9.80 3.28
CA LEU A 184 10.69 -10.58 3.14
C LEU A 184 10.46 -11.10 1.72
N GLN A 185 11.42 -11.86 1.18
CA GLN A 185 11.40 -12.39 -0.18
C GLN A 185 11.08 -13.90 -0.29
N GLY A 186 10.98 -14.62 0.84
CA GLY A 186 10.50 -16.00 0.87
C GLY A 186 9.01 -16.13 0.56
N LYS A 187 8.54 -17.31 0.12
CA LYS A 187 7.12 -17.52 -0.30
C LYS A 187 6.10 -17.10 0.77
N GLY A 188 6.32 -17.48 2.05
CA GLY A 188 5.44 -17.09 3.16
C GLY A 188 5.59 -15.62 3.57
N PHE A 189 6.84 -15.13 3.66
CA PHE A 189 7.13 -13.75 4.07
C PHE A 189 6.69 -12.69 3.05
N LYS A 190 6.64 -13.04 1.76
CA LYS A 190 6.11 -12.17 0.70
C LYS A 190 4.65 -11.79 0.93
N ALA A 191 3.84 -12.71 1.48
CA ALA A 191 2.45 -12.42 1.81
C ALA A 191 2.35 -11.36 2.91
N ILE A 192 3.22 -11.44 3.94
CA ILE A 192 3.30 -10.45 5.02
C ILE A 192 3.68 -9.08 4.46
N LEU A 193 4.68 -9.01 3.57
CA LEU A 193 5.06 -7.75 2.92
C LEU A 193 3.90 -7.15 2.11
N GLY A 194 3.14 -7.99 1.39
CA GLY A 194 1.93 -7.57 0.68
C GLY A 194 0.86 -7.00 1.61
N ILE A 195 0.68 -7.59 2.80
CA ILE A 195 -0.27 -7.09 3.82
C ILE A 195 0.20 -5.72 4.33
N ILE A 196 1.47 -5.57 4.70
CA ILE A 196 2.02 -4.29 5.18
C ILE A 196 1.85 -3.21 4.10
N PHE A 197 2.20 -3.53 2.85
CA PHE A 197 2.08 -2.61 1.71
C PHE A 197 0.63 -2.20 1.45
N THR A 198 -0.30 -3.15 1.57
CA THR A 198 -1.74 -2.88 1.46
C THR A 198 -2.23 -2.01 2.62
N PHE A 199 -1.72 -2.26 3.83
CA PHE A 199 -2.10 -1.50 5.02
C PHE A 199 -1.64 -0.03 4.92
N LEU A 200 -0.42 0.21 4.45
CA LEU A 200 0.05 1.57 4.11
C LEU A 200 -0.89 2.26 3.11
N ALA A 201 -1.33 1.53 2.09
CA ALA A 201 -2.25 2.04 1.08
C ALA A 201 -3.60 2.47 1.69
N VAL A 202 -4.16 1.61 2.55
CA VAL A 202 -5.44 1.88 3.24
C VAL A 202 -5.31 3.08 4.16
N MET A 203 -4.23 3.20 4.93
CA MET A 203 -4.02 4.34 5.83
C MET A 203 -3.92 5.67 5.07
N CYS A 204 -3.26 5.69 3.90
CA CYS A 204 -3.25 6.88 3.03
C CYS A 204 -4.65 7.22 2.51
N CYS A 205 -5.41 6.22 2.06
CA CYS A 205 -6.79 6.44 1.61
C CYS A 205 -7.70 6.92 2.74
N GLU A 206 -7.54 6.36 3.94
CA GLU A 206 -8.31 6.74 5.11
C GLU A 206 -8.01 8.16 5.54
N VAL A 207 -6.74 8.55 5.72
CA VAL A 207 -6.38 9.92 6.12
C VAL A 207 -6.87 10.94 5.10
N ALA A 208 -6.76 10.64 3.80
CA ALA A 208 -7.34 11.50 2.76
C ALA A 208 -8.87 11.65 2.86
N MET A 209 -9.58 10.70 3.49
CA MET A 209 -11.02 10.74 3.71
C MET A 209 -11.42 11.30 5.09
N TRP A 210 -10.63 11.01 6.13
CA TRP A 210 -10.93 11.34 7.53
C TRP A 210 -10.54 12.76 7.88
N ASP A 211 -9.40 13.24 7.42
CA ASP A 211 -9.05 14.67 7.60
C ASP A 211 -10.05 15.55 6.83
N ALA A 212 -10.54 15.08 5.68
CA ALA A 212 -11.66 15.73 5.01
C ALA A 212 -12.93 15.68 5.87
N HIS A 213 -13.21 14.59 6.59
CA HIS A 213 -14.35 14.50 7.50
C HIS A 213 -14.24 15.47 8.69
N ASP A 214 -13.07 15.57 9.33
CA ASP A 214 -12.85 16.46 10.47
C ASP A 214 -12.91 17.94 10.08
N MET A 215 -12.64 18.28 8.82
CA MET A 215 -12.93 19.62 8.27
C MET A 215 -14.43 19.97 8.18
N PHE A 216 -15.34 19.01 8.31
CA PHE A 216 -16.78 19.29 8.46
C PHE A 216 -17.16 19.68 9.89
N MET A 217 -16.28 19.47 10.87
CA MET A 217 -16.49 19.81 12.28
C MET A 217 -15.43 20.81 12.72
N ASP A 218 -15.81 22.09 12.73
CA ASP A 218 -14.95 23.25 12.99
C ASP A 218 -13.79 23.03 13.98
N SER A 219 -12.57 23.38 13.52
CA SER A 219 -11.29 23.63 14.24
C SER A 219 -10.26 22.48 14.38
N PRO A 220 -9.19 22.47 13.57
CA PRO A 220 -7.96 21.73 13.87
C PRO A 220 -7.14 22.44 14.94
N GLN A 221 -6.65 21.70 15.93
CA GLN A 221 -5.69 22.22 16.92
C GLN A 221 -4.26 22.08 16.38
N PHE A 222 -3.61 23.21 16.06
CA PHE A 222 -2.19 23.30 15.72
C PHE A 222 -1.37 23.75 16.93
N ASP A 223 -0.36 22.98 17.34
CA ASP A 223 0.53 23.29 18.47
C ASP A 223 1.80 24.06 18.02
N GLY A 224 1.70 24.84 16.93
CA GLY A 224 2.88 25.26 16.17
C GLY A 224 2.81 26.64 15.51
N SER A 225 1.89 27.51 15.92
CA SER A 225 1.91 28.98 15.79
C SER A 225 0.50 29.51 16.06
N GLU A 226 0.37 30.52 16.91
CA GLU A 226 -0.89 31.24 17.20
C GLU A 226 -1.44 32.02 15.97
N GLU A 227 -0.89 31.85 14.77
CA GLU A 227 -1.19 32.69 13.60
C GLU A 227 -2.01 32.01 12.49
N ASP A 228 -2.27 30.70 12.54
CA ASP A 228 -2.96 30.06 11.41
C ASP A 228 -3.79 28.83 11.80
N GLU A 229 -4.90 29.06 12.52
CA GLU A 229 -5.96 28.06 12.80
C GLU A 229 -6.72 27.61 11.53
N SER A 230 -6.24 27.96 10.33
CA SER A 230 -6.94 27.72 9.07
C SER A 230 -6.51 26.42 8.39
N THR A 231 -7.50 25.60 8.03
CA THR A 231 -7.30 24.36 7.28
C THR A 231 -6.91 24.64 5.83
N ASP A 232 -6.34 23.64 5.13
CA ASP A 232 -6.10 23.75 3.69
C ASP A 232 -7.36 24.08 2.89
N ALA A 233 -8.53 23.56 3.29
CA ALA A 233 -9.81 23.87 2.64
C ALA A 233 -10.20 25.34 2.82
N MET A 234 -9.97 25.91 4.01
CA MET A 234 -10.19 27.33 4.27
C MET A 234 -9.24 28.18 3.43
N LYS A 235 -7.96 27.81 3.35
CA LYS A 235 -6.96 28.49 2.52
C LYS A 235 -7.31 28.43 1.04
N VAL A 236 -7.80 27.30 0.54
CA VAL A 236 -8.27 27.18 -0.86
C VAL A 236 -9.52 28.03 -1.10
N ALA A 237 -10.48 28.01 -0.18
CA ALA A 237 -11.69 28.83 -0.27
C ALA A 237 -11.36 30.33 -0.28
N GLU A 238 -10.36 30.77 0.50
CA GLU A 238 -9.89 32.15 0.49
C GLU A 238 -9.29 32.56 -0.87
N LYS A 239 -8.56 31.64 -1.54
CA LYS A 239 -7.88 31.94 -2.82
C LYS A 239 -8.75 31.76 -4.06
N LEU A 240 -9.62 30.75 -4.09
CA LEU A 240 -10.46 30.40 -5.26
C LEU A 240 -11.94 30.75 -5.08
N GLY A 241 -12.36 31.15 -3.88
CA GLY A 241 -13.75 31.29 -3.51
C GLY A 241 -14.42 29.94 -3.20
N GLY A 242 -15.74 29.99 -2.99
CA GLY A 242 -16.53 28.84 -2.53
C GLY A 242 -16.46 28.64 -1.01
N THR A 243 -17.05 27.55 -0.53
CA THR A 243 -16.99 27.17 0.89
C THR A 243 -15.86 26.16 1.11
N HIS A 244 -15.27 26.13 2.30
CA HIS A 244 -14.29 25.08 2.65
C HIS A 244 -14.92 23.68 2.49
N LEU A 245 -16.20 23.53 2.86
CA LEU A 245 -16.97 22.29 2.67
C LEU A 245 -17.00 21.80 1.21
N LEU A 246 -17.10 22.72 0.25
CA LEU A 246 -17.08 22.35 -1.18
C LEU A 246 -15.75 21.69 -1.55
N TRP A 247 -14.63 22.30 -1.16
CA TRP A 247 -13.29 21.81 -1.47
C TRP A 247 -12.99 20.48 -0.76
N THR A 248 -13.38 20.39 0.51
CA THR A 248 -13.33 19.15 1.29
C THR A 248 -14.12 18.03 0.60
N LEU A 249 -15.34 18.29 0.13
CA LEU A 249 -16.15 17.30 -0.58
C LEU A 249 -15.49 16.85 -1.89
N VAL A 250 -14.87 17.76 -2.64
CA VAL A 250 -14.14 17.43 -3.88
C VAL A 250 -13.00 16.45 -3.59
N TRP A 251 -12.17 16.72 -2.57
CA TRP A 251 -11.08 15.82 -2.21
C TRP A 251 -11.56 14.50 -1.65
N TYR A 252 -12.63 14.50 -0.84
CA TYR A 252 -13.26 13.28 -0.35
C TYR A 252 -13.75 12.39 -1.50
N ILE A 253 -14.49 12.96 -2.47
CA ILE A 253 -14.97 12.23 -3.65
C ILE A 253 -13.79 11.70 -4.46
N GLN A 254 -12.74 12.50 -4.66
CA GLN A 254 -11.52 12.06 -5.34
C GLN A 254 -10.89 10.86 -4.61
N ALA A 255 -10.74 10.93 -3.29
CA ALA A 255 -10.17 9.86 -2.49
C ALA A 255 -10.99 8.57 -2.62
N VAL A 256 -12.32 8.65 -2.49
CA VAL A 256 -13.22 7.50 -2.64
C VAL A 256 -13.10 6.87 -4.04
N ILE A 257 -13.12 7.67 -5.10
CA ILE A 257 -12.97 7.18 -6.49
C ILE A 257 -11.64 6.45 -6.65
N LEU A 258 -10.54 7.07 -6.21
CA LEU A 258 -9.20 6.50 -6.30
C LEU A 258 -9.08 5.19 -5.50
N THR A 259 -9.62 5.13 -4.28
CA THR A 259 -9.66 3.91 -3.47
C THR A 259 -10.44 2.79 -4.18
N ILE A 260 -11.63 3.09 -4.74
CA ILE A 260 -12.44 2.11 -5.46
C ILE A 260 -11.68 1.58 -6.67
N ILE A 261 -11.09 2.46 -7.49
CA ILE A 261 -10.34 2.03 -8.68
C ILE A 261 -9.15 1.17 -8.26
N GLY A 262 -8.38 1.57 -7.24
CA GLY A 262 -7.23 0.82 -6.74
C GLY A 262 -7.61 -0.56 -6.18
N LEU A 263 -8.77 -0.67 -5.52
CA LEU A 263 -9.28 -1.95 -5.01
C LEU A 263 -9.78 -2.86 -6.13
N VAL A 264 -10.55 -2.33 -7.08
CA VAL A 264 -11.21 -3.10 -8.15
C VAL A 264 -10.20 -3.55 -9.20
N PHE A 265 -9.35 -2.64 -9.68
CA PHE A 265 -8.44 -2.83 -10.84
C PHE A 265 -7.01 -3.18 -10.45
N SER A 266 -6.79 -3.69 -9.24
CA SER A 266 -5.46 -4.10 -8.76
C SER A 266 -4.76 -5.07 -9.72
N PHE A 267 -3.50 -4.77 -10.08
CA PHE A 267 -2.73 -5.60 -10.98
C PHE A 267 -2.35 -6.93 -10.31
N SER A 268 -2.84 -8.03 -10.88
CA SER A 268 -2.52 -9.39 -10.43
C SER A 268 -1.55 -10.05 -11.40
N PRO A 269 -0.63 -10.91 -10.93
CA PRO A 269 0.20 -11.72 -11.82
C PRO A 269 -0.75 -12.56 -12.69
N LYS A 270 -0.50 -12.65 -14.00
CA LYS A 270 -1.17 -13.64 -14.84
C LYS A 270 -0.86 -15.02 -14.24
N GLU A 271 -1.89 -15.73 -13.78
CA GLU A 271 -1.74 -17.15 -13.52
C GLU A 271 -1.27 -17.79 -14.82
N LYS A 272 -0.15 -18.53 -14.77
CA LYS A 272 0.23 -19.35 -15.91
C LYS A 272 -0.87 -20.39 -16.05
N GLU A 273 -1.67 -20.25 -17.09
CA GLU A 273 -2.70 -21.18 -17.48
C GLU A 273 -2.05 -22.58 -17.53
N PHE A 274 -2.53 -23.49 -16.69
CA PHE A 274 -2.07 -24.87 -16.70
C PHE A 274 -2.56 -25.47 -18.01
N ASP A 275 -1.65 -25.68 -18.95
CA ASP A 275 -1.97 -26.29 -20.23
C ASP A 275 -2.39 -27.75 -19.99
N THR A 276 -3.70 -27.98 -19.90
CA THR A 276 -4.29 -29.32 -19.82
C THR A 276 -4.35 -30.02 -21.19
N SER A 277 -3.79 -29.45 -22.27
CA SER A 277 -3.81 -30.07 -23.60
C SER A 277 -2.78 -31.19 -23.79
N GLY A 278 -1.91 -31.42 -22.80
CA GLY A 278 -1.04 -32.60 -22.76
C GLY A 278 -1.84 -33.87 -22.45
N ALA A 279 -1.84 -34.82 -23.39
CA ALA A 279 -2.42 -36.15 -23.23
C ALA A 279 -2.04 -36.82 -21.88
N PRO A 280 -2.92 -37.65 -21.30
CA PRO A 280 -2.65 -38.29 -20.01
C PRO A 280 -1.43 -39.21 -20.14
N GLY A 281 -0.29 -38.77 -19.58
CA GLY A 281 0.94 -39.57 -19.56
C GLY A 281 2.26 -38.80 -19.64
N GLN A 282 2.26 -37.51 -20.00
CA GLN A 282 3.50 -36.72 -19.98
C GLN A 282 3.62 -35.93 -18.68
N TYR A 283 4.36 -36.50 -17.71
CA TYR A 283 4.99 -35.72 -16.66
C TYR A 283 6.00 -34.79 -17.32
N ASN A 284 5.58 -33.55 -17.61
CA ASN A 284 6.47 -32.53 -18.17
C ASN A 284 7.56 -32.20 -17.14
N ALA A 285 8.76 -32.71 -17.37
CA ALA A 285 9.98 -32.25 -16.73
C ALA A 285 10.14 -30.75 -17.03
N TYR A 286 10.30 -29.96 -15.98
CA TYR A 286 10.51 -28.52 -16.06
C TYR A 286 11.83 -28.24 -16.77
N VAL A 287 11.77 -27.67 -17.98
CA VAL A 287 12.96 -27.06 -18.60
C VAL A 287 13.08 -25.64 -18.06
N GLU A 288 13.92 -25.50 -17.03
CA GLU A 288 14.42 -24.23 -16.56
C GLU A 288 15.43 -23.71 -17.59
N ASN A 289 15.00 -22.81 -18.48
CA ASN A 289 15.92 -22.09 -19.36
C ASN A 289 16.52 -20.92 -18.57
N ASP A 290 17.40 -21.25 -17.63
CA ASP A 290 18.51 -20.39 -17.24
C ASP A 290 19.78 -21.00 -17.84
N SER A 291 20.50 -20.17 -18.60
CA SER A 291 21.70 -20.50 -19.34
C SER A 291 22.84 -21.10 -18.49
N ALA A 292 23.13 -22.39 -18.66
CA ALA A 292 24.46 -23.04 -18.55
C ALA A 292 24.40 -24.53 -19.01
N PRO A 293 25.44 -25.11 -19.65
CA PRO A 293 25.35 -26.41 -20.30
C PRO A 293 25.46 -27.63 -19.36
N ILE A 294 24.84 -28.72 -19.84
CA ILE A 294 24.60 -30.05 -19.26
C ILE A 294 25.86 -30.91 -19.10
N ALA A 295 25.92 -31.76 -18.06
CA ALA A 295 26.10 -33.24 -18.11
C ALA A 295 26.57 -33.76 -16.73
N THR A 296 25.92 -34.73 -16.11
CA THR A 296 26.02 -36.15 -16.48
C THR A 296 24.73 -36.94 -16.24
N ALA A 297 24.30 -37.69 -17.26
CA ALA A 297 23.20 -38.64 -17.19
C ALA A 297 23.74 -40.05 -16.93
N TYR A 298 23.08 -40.81 -16.04
CA TYR A 298 23.16 -42.28 -16.00
C TYR A 298 21.79 -42.84 -16.45
N PRO A 299 21.75 -43.87 -17.32
CA PRO A 299 20.49 -44.42 -17.78
C PRO A 299 19.93 -45.43 -16.75
N VAL A 300 18.66 -45.26 -16.38
CA VAL A 300 17.87 -46.31 -15.69
C VAL A 300 17.16 -47.13 -16.77
N ASN A 301 17.47 -48.42 -16.79
CA ASN A 301 16.93 -49.40 -17.72
C ASN A 301 15.64 -49.99 -17.14
N ASN A 302 14.50 -49.78 -17.82
CA ASN A 302 13.21 -50.31 -17.42
C ASN A 302 12.89 -51.56 -18.23
N ASN A 303 12.93 -52.74 -17.60
CA ASN A 303 12.26 -53.93 -18.11
C ASN A 303 11.36 -54.50 -17.01
N SER A 304 10.06 -54.30 -17.20
CA SER A 304 8.98 -55.03 -16.54
C SER A 304 8.78 -56.39 -17.21
N THR A 305 8.64 -57.47 -16.44
CA THR A 305 7.73 -58.58 -16.75
C THR A 305 7.56 -59.55 -15.57
N ALA A 306 6.29 -59.95 -15.37
CA ALA A 306 5.80 -61.24 -14.86
C ALA A 306 5.84 -61.56 -13.35
N ALA A 307 4.64 -61.51 -12.77
CA ALA A 307 3.93 -62.62 -12.11
C ALA A 307 4.60 -63.49 -11.02
N GLY A 308 3.90 -63.62 -9.88
CA GLY A 308 3.83 -64.89 -9.15
C GLY A 308 4.12 -64.85 -7.65
N ALA A 309 3.05 -65.13 -6.87
CA ALA A 309 3.03 -65.93 -5.64
C ALA A 309 3.90 -65.56 -4.41
N TYR A 310 3.22 -65.32 -3.29
CA TYR A 310 3.75 -65.57 -1.95
C TYR A 310 4.00 -67.09 -1.75
N PRO A 311 5.04 -67.47 -0.99
CA PRO A 311 4.76 -68.12 0.29
C PRO A 311 5.74 -67.76 1.45
N HIS A 312 5.32 -68.18 2.64
CA HIS A 312 5.95 -68.06 3.95
C HIS A 312 7.34 -68.74 4.11
N SER A 313 8.03 -68.31 5.17
CA SER A 313 8.99 -69.01 6.05
C SER A 313 10.50 -68.86 5.74
N GLY A 314 11.28 -68.57 6.79
CA GLY A 314 12.75 -68.68 6.76
C GLY A 314 13.49 -67.68 7.66
N LEU A 315 13.62 -68.01 8.94
CA LEU A 315 14.66 -67.51 9.84
C LEU A 315 16.06 -67.66 9.21
N VAL A 316 16.88 -66.61 9.20
CA VAL A 316 18.33 -66.71 9.40
C VAL A 316 18.82 -65.50 10.19
N MET A 317 19.20 -65.75 11.44
CA MET A 317 20.11 -64.94 12.24
C MET A 317 21.50 -64.97 11.63
N THR A 318 22.16 -63.82 11.53
CA THR A 318 23.62 -63.76 11.70
C THR A 318 23.96 -62.55 12.54
N ASP A 319 24.39 -62.86 13.75
CA ASP A 319 25.13 -62.01 14.66
C ASP A 319 26.35 -61.39 13.97
N LEU A 320 26.54 -60.09 14.16
CA LEU A 320 27.88 -59.53 14.37
C LEU A 320 27.82 -58.64 15.62
N GLU A 321 28.27 -59.26 16.69
CA GLU A 321 28.58 -58.71 18.00
C GLU A 321 29.59 -57.56 17.96
N ARG A 322 29.43 -56.70 18.99
CA ARG A 322 30.43 -55.86 19.69
C ARG A 322 31.03 -54.67 18.91
N GLY A 323 31.06 -53.47 19.47
CA GLY A 323 30.66 -53.05 20.81
C GLY A 323 31.15 -51.65 21.17
N TYR A 324 30.73 -51.26 22.37
CA TYR A 324 31.31 -50.26 23.26
C TYR A 324 30.92 -48.76 23.16
N LYS A 325 30.14 -48.39 24.19
CA LYS A 325 30.16 -47.18 25.05
C LYS A 325 29.98 -45.81 24.39
N ALA A 326 28.91 -45.05 24.69
CA ALA A 326 28.49 -44.44 25.97
C ALA A 326 29.34 -43.23 26.39
N GLU A 327 28.63 -42.18 26.81
CA GLU A 327 29.06 -40.97 27.55
C GLU A 327 29.65 -39.84 26.69
N THR A 328 29.40 -38.54 26.87
CA THR A 328 28.56 -37.70 27.76
C THR A 328 28.75 -36.24 27.30
N PHE A 329 27.79 -35.35 27.64
CA PHE A 329 27.96 -33.92 27.92
C PHE A 329 28.81 -33.03 26.97
N ARG A 330 28.15 -32.13 26.24
CA ARG A 330 27.89 -30.74 26.67
C ARG A 330 26.96 -30.02 25.70
#